data_AF-A0A1F6E682-F1
#
_entry.id   AF-A0A1F6E682-F1
#
_cell.length_a   1.000
_cell.length_b   1.000
_cell.length_c   1.000
_cell.angle_alpha   90.00
_cell.angle_beta   90.00
_cell.angle_gamma   90.00
#
_symmetry.space_group_name_H-M   'P 1'
#
loop_
_entity.id
_entity.type
_entity.pdbx_description
1 polymer ?
#
loop_
_entity_poly.entity_id
_entity_poly.type
_entity_poly.pdbx_seq_one_letter_code
_entity_poly.pdbx_strand_id
1 'polypeptide(L)'
;MKKKPVVKHNRTTLSNQQETRKAYIAGIFDGEGTFSMTQYRQRNGYMNSRICIGVANTDRDIIKAVVDFFRKNAISYYLFVNDRRNIGRKIQYQLEITKHQNKTKFIDLIYPYLRKNRELAELFKDFCEYRQTRWEQWKKDGANGKFANKYLTAKEDKKYLMIYKKYREKADTISKTLYDFGGAKTKDDEI
;
A
#
# COMPACT_ATOMS: atom_id res chain seq x y z
N MET A 1 -44.18 -24.90 29.67
CA MET A 1 -43.06 -24.62 28.71
C MET A 1 -42.57 -23.19 28.91
N LYS A 2 -41.36 -22.98 29.42
CA LYS A 2 -40.76 -21.63 29.56
C LYS A 2 -40.24 -21.17 28.19
N LYS A 3 -40.76 -20.06 27.65
CA LYS A 3 -40.26 -19.42 26.42
C LYS A 3 -38.79 -19.01 26.64
N LYS A 4 -37.88 -19.46 25.77
CA LYS A 4 -36.49 -18.99 25.76
C LYS A 4 -36.45 -17.49 25.47
N PRO A 5 -35.58 -16.71 26.13
CA PRO A 5 -35.47 -15.29 25.87
C PRO A 5 -34.85 -15.07 24.49
N VAL A 6 -35.48 -14.23 23.68
CA VAL A 6 -34.97 -13.78 22.39
C VAL A 6 -33.83 -12.80 22.66
N VAL A 7 -32.59 -13.24 22.46
CA VAL A 7 -31.40 -12.38 22.57
C VAL A 7 -31.42 -11.38 21.41
N LYS A 8 -31.75 -10.12 21.71
CA LYS A 8 -31.60 -9.02 20.75
C LYS A 8 -30.10 -8.80 20.50
N HIS A 9 -29.61 -9.18 19.32
CA HIS A 9 -28.25 -8.82 18.89
C HIS A 9 -28.20 -7.32 18.56
N ASN A 10 -27.60 -6.54 19.47
CA ASN A 10 -27.43 -5.11 19.34
C ASN A 10 -26.51 -4.77 18.15
N ARG A 11 -26.97 -3.90 17.24
CA ARG A 11 -26.18 -3.43 16.07
C ARG A 11 -24.88 -2.72 16.49
N THR A 12 -24.83 -2.15 17.70
CA THR A 12 -23.70 -1.39 18.24
C THR A 12 -22.43 -2.23 18.42
N THR A 13 -22.57 -3.50 18.83
CA THR A 13 -21.43 -4.41 19.08
C THR A 13 -20.71 -4.80 17.78
N LEU A 14 -21.46 -4.93 16.68
CA LEU A 14 -20.90 -5.26 15.36
C LEU A 14 -20.08 -4.11 14.77
N SER A 15 -20.46 -2.85 15.04
CA SER A 15 -19.72 -1.65 14.60
C SER A 15 -18.37 -1.57 15.29
N ASN A 16 -18.34 -1.71 16.62
CA ASN A 16 -17.10 -1.62 17.40
C ASN A 16 -16.08 -2.70 16.99
N GLN A 17 -16.53 -3.94 16.75
CA GLN A 17 -15.65 -5.01 16.28
C GLN A 17 -15.03 -4.74 14.90
N GLN A 18 -15.75 -4.06 14.02
CA GLN A 18 -15.20 -3.68 12.70
C GLN A 18 -14.15 -2.57 12.83
N GLU A 19 -14.39 -1.57 13.67
CA GLU A 19 -13.42 -0.50 13.93
C GLU A 19 -12.16 -1.03 14.64
N THR A 20 -12.29 -1.91 15.63
CA THR A 20 -11.14 -2.59 16.25
C THR A 20 -10.33 -3.36 15.21
N ARG A 21 -10.99 -4.02 14.25
CA ARG A 21 -10.30 -4.75 13.20
C ARG A 21 -9.58 -3.83 12.22
N LYS A 22 -10.16 -2.70 11.84
CA LYS A 22 -9.48 -1.69 11.00
C LYS A 22 -8.24 -1.14 11.70
N ALA A 23 -8.36 -0.80 12.99
CA ALA A 23 -7.24 -0.33 13.80
C ALA A 23 -6.12 -1.37 13.92
N TYR A 24 -6.47 -2.64 14.15
CA TYR A 24 -5.51 -3.74 14.19
C TYR A 24 -4.76 -3.92 12.86
N ILE A 25 -5.48 -3.91 11.73
CA ILE A 25 -4.86 -3.99 10.40
C ILE A 25 -3.98 -2.77 10.11
N ALA A 26 -4.41 -1.57 10.51
CA ALA A 26 -3.59 -0.37 10.39
C ALA A 26 -2.27 -0.49 11.18
N GLY A 27 -2.33 -1.05 12.40
CA GLY A 27 -1.15 -1.31 13.22
C GLY A 27 -0.17 -2.29 12.57
N ILE A 28 -0.67 -3.38 11.96
CA ILE A 28 0.16 -4.28 11.15
C ILE A 28 0.84 -3.53 10.01
N PHE A 29 0.12 -2.67 9.31
CA PHE A 29 0.66 -1.93 8.16
C PHE A 29 1.63 -0.81 8.56
N ASP A 30 1.52 -0.24 9.76
CA ASP A 30 2.52 0.70 10.30
C ASP A 30 3.81 -0.02 10.75
N GLY A 31 3.69 -1.23 11.30
CA GLY A 31 4.83 -2.01 11.79
C GLY A 31 5.56 -2.79 10.70
N GLU A 32 4.83 -3.59 9.93
CA GLU A 32 5.36 -4.56 8.96
C GLU A 32 4.92 -4.29 7.52
N GLY A 33 3.99 -3.35 7.34
CA GLY A 33 3.52 -2.96 6.03
C GLY A 33 4.58 -2.24 5.23
N THR A 34 4.46 -2.37 3.91
CA THR A 34 5.26 -1.65 2.93
C THR A 34 4.38 -0.62 2.24
N PHE A 35 4.80 0.65 2.29
CA PHE A 35 4.34 1.72 1.41
C PHE A 35 5.56 2.22 0.65
N SER A 36 5.78 1.69 -0.55
CA SER A 36 6.93 2.07 -1.37
C SER A 36 6.54 2.46 -2.78
N MET A 37 7.37 3.30 -3.40
CA MET A 37 7.25 3.67 -4.80
C MET A 37 8.58 3.44 -5.50
N THR A 38 8.51 2.81 -6.66
CA THR A 38 9.66 2.51 -7.51
C THR A 38 9.45 3.11 -8.90
N GLN A 39 10.47 3.77 -9.42
CA GLN A 39 10.53 4.19 -10.81
C GLN A 39 11.33 3.18 -11.63
N TYR A 40 10.86 2.88 -12.83
CA TYR A 40 11.54 1.98 -13.75
C TYR A 40 11.41 2.48 -15.18
N ARG A 41 12.43 2.22 -15.99
CA ARG A 41 12.43 2.55 -17.41
C ARG A 41 11.73 1.44 -18.18
N GLN A 42 10.73 1.80 -18.96
CA GLN A 42 10.07 0.91 -19.90
C GLN A 42 10.92 0.71 -21.15
N ARG A 43 10.64 -0.36 -21.90
CA ARG A 43 11.37 -0.71 -23.14
C ARG A 43 11.33 0.39 -24.21
N ASN A 44 10.27 1.19 -24.24
CA ASN A 44 10.11 2.36 -25.12
C ASN A 44 10.87 3.61 -24.63
N GLY A 45 11.69 3.47 -23.58
CA GLY A 45 12.51 4.55 -23.03
C GLY A 45 11.80 5.44 -22.01
N TYR A 46 10.48 5.30 -21.83
CA TYR A 46 9.72 6.10 -20.87
C TYR A 46 9.93 5.63 -19.44
N MET A 47 10.03 6.55 -18.48
CA MET A 47 9.97 6.14 -17.07
C MET A 47 8.51 5.94 -16.65
N ASN A 48 8.29 4.96 -15.79
CA ASN A 48 7.01 4.69 -15.17
C ASN A 48 7.22 4.51 -13.66
N SER A 49 6.18 4.77 -12.88
CA SER A 49 6.18 4.60 -11.43
C SER A 49 5.21 3.49 -11.04
N ARG A 50 5.63 2.62 -10.13
CA ARG A 50 4.76 1.65 -9.47
C ARG A 50 4.80 1.91 -7.97
N ILE A 51 3.63 1.97 -7.34
CA ILE A 51 3.52 1.91 -5.89
C ILE A 51 3.24 0.47 -5.45
N CYS A 52 3.83 0.08 -4.33
CA CYS A 52 3.59 -1.15 -3.61
C CYS A 52 2.92 -0.81 -2.28
N ILE A 53 1.79 -1.47 -2.03
CA ILE A 53 1.12 -1.50 -0.73
C ILE A 53 0.91 -2.96 -0.38
N GLY A 54 1.56 -3.42 0.68
CA GLY A 54 1.60 -4.83 1.03
C GLY A 54 2.14 -5.09 2.42
N VAL A 55 2.20 -6.36 2.80
CA VAL A 55 2.78 -6.83 4.06
C VAL A 55 3.47 -8.17 3.81
N ALA A 56 4.59 -8.39 4.47
CA ALA A 56 5.32 -9.65 4.41
C ALA A 56 5.64 -10.14 5.82
N ASN A 57 5.30 -11.39 6.13
CA ASN A 57 5.60 -12.00 7.43
C ASN A 57 5.81 -13.51 7.29
N THR A 58 6.57 -14.09 8.22
CA THR A 58 6.71 -15.55 8.40
C THR A 58 5.58 -16.17 9.23
N ASP A 59 4.89 -15.36 10.04
CA ASP A 59 3.72 -15.76 10.81
C ASP A 59 2.49 -15.88 9.90
N ARG A 60 1.90 -17.08 9.89
CA ARG A 60 0.73 -17.39 9.04
C ARG A 60 -0.55 -16.73 9.55
N ASP A 61 -0.71 -16.59 10.86
CA ASP A 61 -1.95 -16.10 11.47
C ASP A 61 -2.09 -14.58 11.28
N ILE A 62 -0.98 -13.83 11.35
CA ILE A 62 -0.95 -12.41 10.97
C ILE A 62 -1.40 -12.24 9.51
N ILE A 63 -0.84 -13.03 8.59
CA ILE A 63 -1.16 -12.95 7.17
C ILE A 63 -2.61 -13.39 6.91
N LYS A 64 -3.09 -14.41 7.62
CA LYS A 64 -4.48 -14.85 7.56
C LYS A 64 -5.44 -13.74 8.01
N ALA A 65 -5.12 -13.02 9.09
CA ALA A 65 -5.94 -11.90 9.56
C ALA A 65 -6.10 -10.81 8.49
N VAL A 66 -5.01 -10.50 7.77
CA VAL A 66 -4.99 -9.55 6.64
C VAL A 66 -5.79 -10.08 5.44
N VAL A 67 -5.60 -11.35 5.06
CA VAL A 67 -6.38 -12.00 3.98
C VAL A 67 -7.88 -11.93 4.27
N ASP A 68 -8.29 -12.31 5.48
CA ASP A 68 -9.69 -12.33 5.87
C ASP A 68 -10.27 -10.90 5.88
N PHE A 69 -9.46 -9.89 6.24
CA PHE A 69 -9.85 -8.49 6.15
C PHE A 69 -10.04 -8.05 4.69
N PHE A 70 -9.11 -8.41 3.80
CA PHE A 70 -9.22 -8.11 2.38
C PHE A 70 -10.44 -8.76 1.73
N ARG A 71 -10.68 -10.05 2.00
CA ARG A 71 -11.86 -10.78 1.51
C ARG A 71 -13.16 -10.14 1.97
N LYS A 72 -13.28 -9.84 3.27
CA LYS A 72 -14.47 -9.19 3.85
C LYS A 72 -14.76 -7.83 3.21
N ASN A 73 -13.72 -7.10 2.81
CA ASN A 73 -13.85 -5.78 2.20
C ASN A 73 -13.77 -5.82 0.67
N ALA A 74 -13.84 -6.99 0.02
CA ALA A 74 -13.74 -7.15 -1.43
C ALA A 74 -12.50 -6.47 -2.04
N ILE A 75 -11.37 -6.54 -1.34
CA ILE A 75 -10.06 -6.06 -1.79
C ILE A 75 -9.35 -7.25 -2.46
N SER A 76 -9.10 -7.17 -3.76
CA SER A 76 -8.28 -8.16 -4.46
C SER A 76 -6.80 -7.95 -4.14
N TYR A 77 -6.09 -9.05 -3.89
CA TYR A 77 -4.69 -9.08 -3.52
C TYR A 77 -3.96 -10.19 -4.28
N TYR A 78 -2.64 -10.07 -4.36
CA TYR A 78 -1.73 -11.13 -4.76
C TYR A 78 -1.04 -11.69 -3.51
N LEU A 79 -0.97 -13.02 -3.39
CA LEU A 79 -0.25 -13.72 -2.33
C LEU A 79 0.89 -14.50 -2.96
N PHE A 80 2.11 -14.17 -2.56
CA PHE A 80 3.31 -14.92 -2.90
C PHE A 80 3.84 -15.66 -1.67
N VAL A 81 4.14 -16.95 -1.83
CA VAL A 81 4.73 -17.78 -0.78
C VAL A 81 6.16 -18.08 -1.18
N ASN A 82 7.10 -17.48 -0.46
CA ASN A 82 8.53 -17.68 -0.66
C ASN A 82 8.99 -18.81 0.26
N ASP A 83 9.02 -20.03 -0.27
CA ASP A 83 9.55 -21.20 0.43
C ASP A 83 11.05 -21.32 0.16
N ARG A 84 11.86 -20.98 1.16
CA ARG A 84 13.32 -21.09 1.14
C ARG A 84 13.84 -21.99 2.26
N ARG A 85 13.05 -22.99 2.66
CA ARG A 85 13.43 -23.96 3.70
C ARG A 85 14.64 -24.79 3.29
N ASN A 86 14.83 -25.02 1.99
CA ASN A 86 16.01 -25.70 1.45
C ASN A 86 17.34 -25.01 1.79
N ILE A 87 17.33 -23.71 2.09
CA ILE A 87 18.51 -22.95 2.54
C ILE A 87 18.39 -22.50 4.02
N GLY A 88 17.59 -23.22 4.82
CA GLY A 88 17.45 -22.99 6.27
C GLY A 88 16.62 -21.75 6.65
N ARG A 89 15.87 -21.15 5.72
CA ARG A 89 15.03 -19.97 6.01
C ARG A 89 13.58 -20.36 6.28
N LYS A 90 12.91 -19.59 7.15
CA LYS A 90 11.46 -19.73 7.38
C LYS A 90 10.69 -19.41 6.09
N ILE A 91 9.53 -20.04 5.91
CA ILE A 91 8.58 -19.66 4.86
C ILE A 91 8.15 -18.22 5.10
N GLN A 92 8.16 -17.40 4.06
CA GLN A 92 7.68 -16.02 4.10
C GLN A 92 6.46 -15.89 3.19
N TYR A 93 5.39 -15.31 3.73
CA TYR A 93 4.20 -14.97 2.98
C TYR A 93 4.23 -13.47 2.68
N GLN A 94 3.99 -13.11 1.43
CA GLN A 94 3.97 -11.72 0.96
C GLN A 94 2.63 -11.43 0.32
N LEU A 95 1.92 -10.43 0.84
CA LEU A 95 0.67 -9.92 0.31
C LEU A 95 0.89 -8.57 -0.34
N GLU A 96 0.39 -8.39 -1.56
CA GLU A 96 0.40 -7.09 -2.25
C GLU A 96 -1.00 -6.77 -2.80
N ILE A 97 -1.45 -5.53 -2.61
CA ILE A 97 -2.66 -5.01 -3.25
C ILE A 97 -2.29 -4.57 -4.67
N THR A 98 -2.83 -5.22 -5.70
CA THR A 98 -2.37 -5.01 -7.09
C THR A 98 -3.08 -3.85 -7.79
N LYS A 99 -4.40 -3.73 -7.67
CA LYS A 99 -5.21 -2.72 -8.38
C LYS A 99 -5.23 -1.36 -7.66
N HIS A 100 -5.14 -0.25 -8.39
CA HIS A 100 -5.21 1.11 -7.83
C HIS A 100 -6.52 1.37 -7.07
N GLN A 101 -7.66 0.93 -7.62
CA GLN A 101 -8.97 1.02 -6.96
C GLN A 101 -8.98 0.35 -5.56
N ASN A 102 -8.39 -0.83 -5.47
CA ASN A 102 -8.29 -1.58 -4.21
C ASN A 102 -7.31 -0.92 -3.24
N LYS A 103 -6.24 -0.29 -3.74
CA LYS A 103 -5.30 0.49 -2.91
C LYS A 103 -6.00 1.70 -2.29
N THR A 104 -6.74 2.49 -3.08
CA THR A 104 -7.56 3.61 -2.59
C THR A 104 -8.56 3.13 -1.53
N LYS A 105 -9.36 2.11 -1.85
CA LYS A 105 -10.34 1.52 -0.92
C LYS A 105 -9.69 1.05 0.38
N PHE A 106 -8.54 0.38 0.28
CA PHE A 106 -7.81 -0.08 1.45
C PHE A 106 -7.32 1.07 2.32
N ILE A 107 -6.69 2.08 1.70
CA ILE A 107 -6.22 3.29 2.40
C ILE A 107 -7.39 3.94 3.15
N ASP A 108 -8.54 4.15 2.51
CA ASP A 108 -9.71 4.76 3.15
C ASP A 108 -10.19 4.02 4.41
N LEU A 109 -10.11 2.69 4.41
CA LEU A 109 -10.53 1.88 5.54
C LEU A 109 -9.58 1.98 6.75
N ILE A 110 -8.29 2.18 6.53
CA ILE A 110 -7.27 2.15 7.59
C ILE A 110 -6.71 3.53 7.94
N TYR A 111 -6.87 4.53 7.06
CA TYR A 111 -6.32 5.87 7.20
C TYR A 111 -6.60 6.54 8.55
N PRO A 112 -7.82 6.44 9.13
CA PRO A 112 -8.10 7.03 10.45
C PRO A 112 -7.20 6.50 11.57
N TYR A 113 -6.66 5.28 11.40
CA TYR A 113 -5.89 4.54 12.38
C TYR A 113 -4.38 4.52 12.12
N LEU A 114 -3.95 4.92 10.91
CA LEU A 114 -2.55 5.02 10.57
C LEU A 114 -1.86 6.14 11.36
N ARG A 115 -0.64 5.86 11.80
CA ARG A 115 0.27 6.81 12.46
C ARG A 115 1.50 7.04 11.59
N LYS A 116 2.40 6.07 11.51
CA LYS A 116 3.70 6.20 10.82
C LYS A 116 3.51 6.44 9.32
N ASN A 117 2.66 5.64 8.69
CA ASN A 117 2.49 5.64 7.23
C ASN A 117 1.36 6.57 6.76
N ARG A 118 0.80 7.43 7.62
CA ARG A 118 -0.38 8.25 7.31
C ARG A 118 -0.18 9.16 6.10
N GLU A 119 0.86 9.99 6.09
CA GLU A 119 1.08 10.90 4.96
C GLU A 119 1.53 10.16 3.69
N LEU A 120 2.19 8.99 3.83
CA LEU A 120 2.51 8.15 2.66
C LEU A 120 1.24 7.55 2.06
N ALA A 121 0.29 7.14 2.90
CA ALA A 121 -1.00 6.63 2.46
C ALA A 121 -1.80 7.71 1.71
N GLU A 122 -1.79 8.95 2.19
CA GLU A 122 -2.41 10.09 1.49
C GLU A 122 -1.77 10.32 0.11
N LEU A 123 -0.44 10.40 0.06
CA LEU A 123 0.29 10.56 -1.19
C LEU A 123 0.01 9.42 -2.19
N PHE A 124 -0.13 8.19 -1.68
CA PHE A 124 -0.39 7.02 -2.51
C PHE A 124 -1.85 6.93 -2.96
N LYS A 125 -2.77 7.47 -2.16
CA LYS A 125 -4.17 7.65 -2.55
C LYS A 125 -4.27 8.62 -3.72
N ASP A 126 -3.64 9.79 -3.63
CA ASP A 126 -3.55 10.77 -4.72
C ASP A 126 -2.97 10.15 -6.00
N PHE A 127 -1.89 9.37 -5.86
CA PHE A 127 -1.30 8.64 -6.97
C PHE A 127 -2.29 7.66 -7.62
N CYS A 128 -3.01 6.87 -6.82
CA CYS A 128 -3.98 5.90 -7.31
C CYS A 128 -5.14 6.55 -8.03
N GLU A 129 -5.71 7.62 -7.47
CA GLU A 129 -6.83 8.34 -8.06
C GLU A 129 -6.42 8.98 -9.38
N TYR A 130 -5.25 9.62 -9.41
CA TYR A 130 -4.72 10.20 -10.63
C TYR A 130 -4.49 9.16 -11.74
N ARG A 131 -3.94 7.97 -11.40
CA ARG A 131 -3.81 6.85 -12.37
C ARG A 131 -5.15 6.37 -12.90
N GLN A 132 -6.18 6.35 -12.06
CA GLN A 132 -7.53 5.90 -12.45
C GLN A 132 -8.19 6.89 -13.41
N THR A 133 -8.15 8.19 -13.12
CA THR A 133 -8.69 9.22 -14.02
C THR A 133 -8.05 9.14 -15.40
N ARG A 134 -6.73 8.93 -15.47
CA ARG A 134 -6.03 8.76 -16.76
C ARG A 134 -6.49 7.50 -17.50
N TRP A 135 -6.74 6.41 -16.78
CA TRP A 135 -7.24 5.16 -17.37
C TRP A 135 -8.67 5.31 -17.91
N GLU A 136 -9.53 6.03 -17.20
CA GLU A 136 -10.89 6.32 -17.66
C GLU A 136 -10.91 7.22 -18.88
N GLN A 137 -10.06 8.25 -18.92
CA GLN A 137 -9.88 9.09 -20.11
C GLN A 137 -9.44 8.25 -21.31
N TRP A 138 -8.45 7.36 -21.12
CA TRP A 138 -8.00 6.44 -22.17
C TRP A 138 -9.14 5.57 -22.73
N LYS A 139 -10.01 5.04 -21.87
CA LYS A 139 -11.18 4.25 -22.32
C LYS A 139 -12.14 5.08 -23.16
N LYS A 140 -12.36 6.35 -22.78
CA LYS A 140 -13.27 7.27 -23.49
C LYS A 140 -12.71 7.68 -24.84
N ASP A 141 -11.41 7.91 -24.93
CA ASP A 141 -10.73 8.34 -26.16
C ASP A 141 -10.67 7.23 -27.24
N GLY A 142 -10.96 5.98 -26.87
CA GLY A 142 -11.11 4.86 -27.79
C GLY A 142 -9.78 4.21 -28.24
N ALA A 143 -9.85 2.91 -28.55
CA ALA A 143 -8.74 2.07 -28.99
C ALA A 143 -8.20 2.39 -30.41
N ASN A 144 -8.56 3.54 -30.99
CA ASN A 144 -8.08 3.95 -32.31
C ASN A 144 -6.79 4.75 -32.18
N GLY A 145 -5.73 3.96 -32.03
CA GLY A 145 -4.33 4.20 -32.37
C GLY A 145 -3.96 5.64 -32.76
N LYS A 146 -3.27 6.32 -31.84
CA LYS A 146 -2.20 7.32 -32.07
C LYS A 146 -1.67 7.96 -30.78
N PHE A 147 -2.10 7.51 -29.61
CA PHE A 147 -1.72 8.12 -28.32
C PHE A 147 -0.73 7.34 -27.46
N ALA A 148 -0.21 6.17 -27.92
CA ALA A 148 0.78 5.40 -27.17
C ALA A 148 2.01 6.23 -26.73
N ASN A 149 2.32 7.32 -27.45
CA ASN A 149 3.45 8.21 -27.16
C ASN A 149 3.07 9.64 -26.72
N LYS A 150 1.78 10.03 -26.70
CA LYS A 150 1.39 11.45 -26.48
C LYS A 150 0.94 11.76 -25.05
N TYR A 151 0.64 10.73 -24.26
CA TYR A 151 0.31 10.86 -22.84
C TYR A 151 1.56 10.73 -21.96
N LEU A 152 2.54 11.59 -22.26
CA LEU A 152 3.63 12.07 -21.39
C LEU A 152 4.32 11.02 -20.51
N THR A 153 5.41 10.47 -21.08
CA THR A 153 6.77 10.65 -20.53
C THR A 153 6.79 11.14 -19.07
N ALA A 154 7.41 10.38 -18.17
CA ALA A 154 7.68 10.85 -16.80
C ALA A 154 8.51 12.15 -16.70
N LYS A 155 8.92 12.74 -17.83
CA LYS A 155 9.57 14.06 -17.89
C LYS A 155 8.55 15.21 -17.87
N GLU A 156 7.28 14.97 -18.21
CA GLU A 156 6.28 16.04 -18.42
C GLU A 156 5.02 15.91 -17.55
N ASP A 157 4.79 14.77 -16.90
CA ASP A 157 3.74 14.66 -15.88
C ASP A 157 4.22 15.27 -14.55
N LYS A 158 4.14 16.60 -14.47
CA LYS A 158 4.52 17.40 -13.30
C LYS A 158 3.87 16.89 -12.02
N LYS A 159 2.65 16.35 -12.08
CA LYS A 159 1.95 15.81 -10.91
C LYS A 159 2.59 14.50 -10.44
N TYR A 160 2.94 13.57 -11.33
CA TYR A 160 3.69 12.36 -10.94
C TYR A 160 5.08 12.68 -10.41
N LEU A 161 5.82 13.56 -11.07
CA LEU A 161 7.15 13.97 -10.62
C LEU A 161 7.09 14.63 -9.25
N MET A 162 6.09 15.48 -9.01
CA MET A 162 5.86 16.09 -7.70
C MET A 162 5.53 15.05 -6.63
N ILE A 163 4.62 14.10 -6.92
CA ILE A 163 4.29 13.00 -6.00
C ILE A 163 5.54 12.16 -5.68
N TYR A 164 6.36 11.86 -6.69
CA TYR A 164 7.60 11.11 -6.52
C TYR A 164 8.65 11.87 -5.72
N LYS A 165 8.83 13.17 -5.98
CA LYS A 165 9.73 14.03 -5.21
C LYS A 165 9.32 14.08 -3.74
N LYS A 166 8.04 14.32 -3.45
CA LYS A 166 7.50 14.29 -2.08
C LYS A 166 7.75 12.95 -1.39
N TYR A 167 7.56 11.84 -2.10
CA TYR A 167 7.87 10.51 -1.57
C TYR A 167 9.37 10.36 -1.25
N ARG A 168 10.26 10.79 -2.16
CA ARG A 168 11.72 10.71 -1.99
C ARG A 168 12.20 11.57 -0.84
N GLU A 169 11.77 12.83 -0.77
CA GLU A 169 12.08 13.75 0.33
C GLU A 169 11.71 13.11 1.66
N LYS A 170 10.51 12.55 1.78
CA LYS A 170 10.07 11.87 3.00
C LYS A 170 10.89 10.62 3.32
N ALA A 171 11.17 9.78 2.32
CA ALA A 171 11.99 8.58 2.51
C ALA A 171 13.41 8.93 2.98
N ASP A 172 13.99 9.98 2.40
CA ASP A 172 15.33 10.47 2.72
C ASP A 172 15.34 11.12 4.13
N THR A 173 14.31 11.87 4.52
CA THR A 173 14.15 12.41 5.90
C THR A 173 14.06 11.28 6.93
N ILE A 174 13.22 10.26 6.71
CA ILE A 174 13.11 9.11 7.61
C ILE A 174 14.46 8.41 7.74
N SER A 175 15.16 8.21 6.62
CA SER A 175 16.49 7.60 6.63
C SER A 175 17.46 8.42 7.47
N LYS A 176 17.52 9.74 7.27
CA LYS A 176 18.40 10.64 8.01
C LYS A 176 18.11 10.67 9.51
N THR A 177 16.84 10.79 9.89
CA THR A 177 16.44 10.75 11.31
C THR A 177 16.83 9.42 11.97
N LEU A 178 16.66 8.28 11.28
CA LEU A 178 17.10 6.98 11.82
C LEU A 178 18.62 6.89 11.96
N TYR A 179 19.39 7.52 11.07
CA TYR A 179 20.85 7.62 11.20
C TYR A 179 21.25 8.45 12.42
N ASP A 180 20.63 9.62 12.61
CA ASP A 180 20.91 10.52 13.73
C ASP A 180 20.59 9.86 15.08
N PHE A 181 19.52 9.04 15.15
CA PHE A 181 19.20 8.23 16.34
C PHE A 181 20.15 7.05 16.56
N GLY A 182 20.69 6.47 15.50
CA GLY A 182 21.54 5.27 15.55
C GLY A 182 23.04 5.55 15.77
N GLY A 183 23.47 6.81 15.74
CA GLY A 183 24.87 7.19 15.96
C GLY A 183 25.85 6.68 14.90
N ALA A 184 25.37 6.27 13.73
CA ALA A 184 26.23 5.74 12.66
C ALA A 184 26.83 6.90 11.84
N LYS A 185 28.13 7.14 12.00
CA LYS A 185 28.90 8.09 11.19
C LYS A 185 28.90 7.69 9.72
N THR A 186 28.79 8.69 8.84
CA THR A 186 29.03 8.52 7.41
C THR A 186 30.54 8.43 7.16
N LYS A 187 30.96 7.83 6.04
CA LYS A 187 32.36 7.87 5.58
C LYS A 187 32.86 9.31 5.31
N ASP A 188 31.95 10.27 5.25
CA ASP A 188 32.26 11.67 5.02
C ASP A 188 32.54 12.44 6.34
N ASP A 189 32.35 11.80 7.50
CA ASP A 189 32.68 12.36 8.82
C ASP A 189 34.15 12.10 9.24
N GLU A 190 34.99 11.61 8.30
CA GLU A 190 36.44 11.36 8.46
C GLU A 190 37.31 12.20 7.51
N ILE A 191 36.93 13.46 7.25
CA ILE A 191 37.82 14.45 6.58
C ILE A 191 38.00 15.67 7.47
#